data_AF-A0A6S7HVW3-F1
#
_entry.id   AF-A0A6S7HVW3-F1
#
_cell.length_a   1.000
_cell.length_b   1.000
_cell.length_c   1.000
_cell.angle_alpha   90.00
_cell.angle_beta   90.00
_cell.angle_gamma   90.00
#
_symmetry.space_group_name_H-M   'P 1'
#
loop_
_entity.id
_entity.type
_entity.pdbx_description
1 polymer ?
#
loop_
_entity_poly.entity_id
_entity_poly.type
_entity_poly.pdbx_seq_one_letter_code
_entity_poly.pdbx_strand_id
1 'polypeptide(L)'
;MLKLVRNTLAEWGILIDKYGGKIQWEYVIQLQKLQDEEGLRLGNKLKKAHINWKQQKMKVNLAAQSLSASVADAIEFCANTLKIPEFQGSEATVTFIRNFNQLFDILNSRNPLAKGYKAPMSLTNKTTWDPFLTDVYEYILGLKNTSGQLMCKTKRKTGFVGFLASIKSMKQMFHDLVESEHAPLKYILTYKMSQDHLELFFGAIRACGGFNNNPTTQQFTAAYKRLLLRSHIEGENGNCEKRDPIDILSAIHQ
;
A
#
# COMPACT_ATOMS: atom_id res chain seq x y z
N MET A 1 0.80 2.69 -5.60
CA MET A 1 -0.45 3.44 -5.88
C MET A 1 -0.87 4.38 -4.74
N LEU A 2 -0.98 3.89 -3.50
CA LEU A 2 -1.44 4.69 -2.35
C LEU A 2 -0.69 6.04 -2.16
N LYS A 3 0.63 6.04 -2.36
CA LYS A 3 1.44 7.28 -2.34
C LYS A 3 0.92 8.34 -3.29
N LEU A 4 0.54 7.97 -4.51
CA LEU A 4 0.07 8.91 -5.53
C LEU A 4 -1.29 9.50 -5.14
N VAL A 5 -2.18 8.69 -4.57
CA VAL A 5 -3.48 9.14 -4.06
C VAL A 5 -3.28 10.14 -2.92
N ARG A 6 -2.47 9.78 -1.90
CA ARG A 6 -2.11 10.69 -0.80
C ARG A 6 -1.51 11.98 -1.32
N ASN A 7 -0.49 11.90 -2.18
CA ASN A 7 0.19 13.08 -2.72
C ASN A 7 -0.79 13.99 -3.48
N THR A 8 -1.74 13.41 -4.23
CA THR A 8 -2.74 14.18 -4.96
C THR A 8 -3.66 14.93 -4.00
N LEU A 9 -4.23 14.25 -3.02
CA LEU A 9 -5.08 14.89 -2.01
C LEU A 9 -4.32 15.97 -1.24
N ALA A 10 -3.10 15.67 -0.80
CA ALA A 10 -2.30 16.58 0.01
C ALA A 10 -1.76 17.79 -0.78
N GLU A 11 -1.57 17.67 -2.09
CA GLU A 11 -1.10 18.77 -2.95
C GLU A 11 -2.25 19.63 -3.46
N TRP A 12 -3.40 19.04 -3.78
CA TRP A 12 -4.58 19.75 -4.28
C TRP A 12 -5.50 20.25 -3.16
N GLY A 13 -5.34 19.75 -1.94
CA GLY A 13 -6.12 20.10 -0.77
C GLY A 13 -7.50 19.47 -0.75
N ILE A 14 -8.25 19.57 -1.84
CA ILE A 14 -9.66 19.14 -1.92
C ILE A 14 -9.89 18.20 -3.11
N LEU A 15 -10.60 17.10 -2.84
CA LEU A 15 -11.26 16.25 -3.84
C LEU A 15 -12.77 16.24 -3.56
N ILE A 16 -13.56 15.87 -4.56
CA ILE A 16 -15.01 15.72 -4.42
C ILE A 16 -15.35 14.23 -4.57
N ASP A 17 -16.13 13.69 -3.63
CA ASP A 17 -16.56 12.31 -3.67
C ASP A 17 -17.70 12.07 -4.68
N LYS A 18 -18.14 10.81 -4.83
CA LYS A 18 -19.21 10.48 -5.77
C LYS A 18 -20.56 11.11 -5.41
N TYR A 19 -20.74 11.54 -4.16
CA TYR A 19 -21.96 12.13 -3.61
C TYR A 19 -21.91 13.66 -3.56
N GLY A 20 -20.78 14.28 -3.95
CA GLY A 20 -20.57 15.73 -3.89
C GLY A 20 -19.93 16.22 -2.60
N GLY A 21 -19.59 15.33 -1.66
CA GLY A 21 -18.91 15.63 -0.42
C GLY A 21 -17.46 16.08 -0.64
N LYS A 22 -16.99 17.03 0.18
CA LYS A 22 -15.62 17.56 0.11
C LYS A 22 -14.66 16.69 0.93
N ILE A 23 -13.71 16.06 0.26
CA ILE A 23 -12.59 15.34 0.87
C ILE A 23 -11.45 16.34 1.04
N GLN A 24 -11.06 16.64 2.28
CA GLN A 24 -10.12 17.72 2.58
C GLN A 24 -8.90 17.19 3.32
N TRP A 25 -7.71 17.48 2.79
CA TRP A 25 -6.44 17.19 3.47
C TRP A 25 -6.28 17.99 4.78
N GLU A 26 -6.99 19.12 4.88
CA GLU A 26 -6.96 20.00 6.05
C GLU A 26 -7.28 19.26 7.35
N TYR A 27 -8.26 18.36 7.36
CA TYR A 27 -8.59 17.58 8.56
C TYR A 27 -7.42 16.72 9.06
N VAL A 28 -6.55 16.24 8.17
CA VAL A 28 -5.33 15.50 8.54
C VAL A 28 -4.29 16.44 9.14
N ILE A 29 -4.18 17.68 8.63
CA ILE A 29 -3.31 18.71 9.19
C ILE A 29 -3.80 19.10 10.59
N GLN A 30 -5.09 19.39 10.73
CA GLN A 30 -5.69 19.80 12.00
C GLN A 30 -5.58 18.69 13.06
N LEU A 31 -5.80 17.41 12.69
CA LEU A 31 -5.58 16.31 13.62
C LEU A 31 -4.13 16.25 14.08
N GLN A 32 -3.17 16.43 13.17
CA GLN A 32 -1.76 16.40 13.54
C GLN A 32 -1.38 17.55 14.46
N LYS A 33 -1.91 18.76 14.19
CA LYS A 33 -1.70 19.96 14.99
C LYS A 33 -2.28 19.78 16.40
N LEU A 34 -3.54 19.38 16.52
CA LEU A 34 -4.21 19.13 17.80
C LEU A 34 -3.40 18.16 18.67
N GLN A 35 -2.95 17.04 18.10
CA GLN A 35 -2.18 16.04 18.85
C GLN A 35 -0.78 16.55 19.28
N ASP A 36 -0.18 17.46 18.53
CA ASP A 36 1.09 18.08 18.92
C ASP A 36 0.88 19.12 20.03
N GLU A 37 -0.22 19.87 20.00
CA GLU A 37 -0.59 20.88 21.00
C GLU A 37 -0.96 20.24 22.34
N GLU A 38 -1.77 19.18 22.32
CA GLU A 38 -2.17 18.43 23.52
C GLU A 38 -1.05 17.51 24.06
N GLY A 39 0.00 17.26 23.26
CA GLY A 39 1.07 16.32 23.61
C GLY A 39 0.64 14.84 23.64
N LEU A 40 -0.59 14.52 23.24
CA LEU A 40 -1.18 13.19 23.23
C LEU A 40 -1.69 12.79 21.84
N ARG A 41 -1.68 11.50 21.52
CA ARG A 41 -2.21 10.97 20.25
C ARG A 41 -3.47 10.15 20.46
N LEU A 42 -4.44 10.32 19.57
CA LEU A 42 -5.70 9.55 19.52
C LEU A 42 -5.48 8.21 18.79
N GLY A 43 -4.60 7.37 19.35
CA GLY A 43 -4.40 5.98 18.90
C GLY A 43 -3.77 5.79 17.51
N ASN A 44 -3.34 6.85 16.84
CA ASN A 44 -2.75 6.80 15.50
C ASN A 44 -1.25 7.16 15.48
N LYS A 45 -0.60 6.94 14.32
CA LYS A 45 0.84 7.18 14.12
C LYS A 45 1.15 8.50 13.43
N LEU A 46 0.17 9.39 13.29
CA LEU A 46 0.33 10.66 12.59
C LEU A 46 1.32 11.57 13.32
N LYS A 47 2.20 12.22 12.56
CA LYS A 47 3.32 13.08 13.03
C LYS A 47 3.60 14.15 12.00
N LYS A 48 4.35 15.21 12.35
CA LYS A 48 4.83 16.25 11.43
C LYS A 48 5.42 15.72 10.12
N ALA A 49 6.14 14.59 10.13
CA ALA A 49 6.69 13.97 8.92
C ALA A 49 5.64 13.55 7.87
N HIS A 50 4.40 13.27 8.31
CA HIS A 50 3.28 12.93 7.43
C HIS A 50 2.72 14.16 6.71
N ILE A 51 2.78 15.32 7.36
CA ILE A 51 2.39 16.62 6.80
C ILE A 51 3.50 17.16 5.91
N ASN A 52 4.75 17.07 6.39
CA ASN A 52 5.97 17.46 5.67
C ASN A 52 6.45 16.38 4.69
N TRP A 53 5.50 15.79 3.95
CA TRP A 53 5.75 14.61 3.13
C TRP A 53 6.54 14.88 1.85
N LYS A 54 6.70 16.13 1.41
CA LYS A 54 7.33 16.48 0.12
C LYS A 54 8.74 15.89 -0.01
N GLN A 55 9.53 15.94 1.05
CA GLN A 55 10.88 15.35 1.12
C GLN A 55 10.88 13.82 1.26
N GLN A 56 9.72 13.22 1.59
CA GLN A 56 9.54 11.79 1.85
C GLN A 56 8.43 11.20 0.95
N LYS A 57 8.28 11.77 -0.25
CA LYS A 57 7.19 11.46 -1.20
C LYS A 57 7.11 9.97 -1.57
N MET A 58 8.25 9.29 -1.56
CA MET A 58 8.39 7.88 -1.92
C MET A 58 8.16 6.91 -0.76
N LYS A 59 8.03 7.39 0.48
CA LYS A 59 7.81 6.54 1.65
C LYS A 59 6.36 6.08 1.74
N VAL A 60 6.12 4.80 1.40
CA VAL A 60 4.77 4.21 1.40
C VAL A 60 4.17 4.17 2.80
N ASN A 61 4.99 3.92 3.83
CA ASN A 61 4.54 3.87 5.22
C ASN A 61 3.89 5.18 5.68
N LEU A 62 4.43 6.34 5.29
CA LEU A 62 3.81 7.64 5.59
C LEU A 62 2.44 7.77 4.91
N ALA A 63 2.34 7.39 3.64
CA ALA A 63 1.05 7.44 2.94
C ALA A 63 0.00 6.51 3.59
N ALA A 64 0.40 5.29 3.97
CA ALA A 64 -0.46 4.33 4.64
C ALA A 64 -0.88 4.79 6.05
N GLN A 65 0.02 5.42 6.81
CA GLN A 65 -0.30 5.93 8.14
C GLN A 65 -1.21 7.16 8.08
N SER A 66 -1.02 8.06 7.10
CA SER A 66 -1.90 9.21 6.85
C SER A 66 -3.32 8.81 6.43
N LEU A 67 -3.44 7.73 5.65
CA LEU A 67 -4.74 7.23 5.16
C LEU A 67 -5.11 5.94 5.91
N SER A 68 -4.98 5.93 7.24
CA SER A 68 -5.25 4.76 8.07
C SER A 68 -6.63 4.83 8.74
N ALA A 69 -7.18 3.66 9.08
CA ALA A 69 -8.42 3.58 9.87
C ALA A 69 -8.34 4.39 11.16
N SER A 70 -7.24 4.30 11.92
CA SER A 70 -7.04 5.07 13.15
C SER A 70 -7.03 6.60 12.96
N VAL A 71 -6.63 7.10 11.78
CA VAL A 71 -6.72 8.53 11.47
C VAL A 71 -8.17 8.91 11.17
N ALA A 72 -8.89 8.09 10.42
CA ALA A 72 -10.32 8.29 10.18
C ALA A 72 -11.13 8.27 11.49
N ASP A 73 -10.89 7.30 12.36
CA ASP A 73 -11.56 7.16 13.65
C ASP A 73 -11.26 8.38 14.56
N ALA A 74 -10.03 8.87 14.56
CA ALA A 74 -9.66 10.07 15.32
C ALA A 74 -10.34 11.34 14.79
N ILE A 75 -10.40 11.53 13.47
CA ILE A 75 -11.13 12.66 12.85
C ILE A 75 -12.62 12.58 13.20
N GLU A 76 -13.23 11.41 13.07
CA GLU A 76 -14.65 11.18 13.37
C GLU A 76 -14.94 11.40 14.86
N PHE A 77 -14.06 10.95 15.76
CA PHE A 77 -14.17 11.17 17.19
C PHE A 77 -14.09 12.67 17.55
N CYS A 78 -13.15 13.40 16.95
CA CYS A 78 -13.04 14.85 17.13
C CYS A 78 -14.31 15.58 16.66
N ALA A 79 -14.88 15.16 15.54
CA ALA A 79 -16.10 15.76 14.97
C ALA A 79 -17.34 15.45 15.80
N ASN A 80 -17.56 14.18 16.15
CA ASN A 80 -18.86 13.72 16.66
C ASN A 80 -18.91 13.65 18.19
N THR A 81 -17.81 13.25 18.82
CA THR A 81 -17.77 13.08 20.28
C THR A 81 -17.25 14.33 20.97
N LEU A 82 -16.11 14.86 20.54
CA LEU A 82 -15.54 16.07 21.13
C LEU A 82 -16.19 17.35 20.59
N LYS A 83 -16.89 17.27 19.45
CA LYS A 83 -17.59 18.38 18.79
C LYS A 83 -16.66 19.57 18.50
N ILE A 84 -15.42 19.29 18.11
CA ILE A 84 -14.44 20.30 17.76
C ILE A 84 -14.84 20.94 16.42
N PRO A 85 -15.01 22.27 16.33
CA PRO A 85 -15.50 22.96 15.12
C PRO A 85 -14.68 22.66 13.86
N GLU A 86 -13.36 22.54 14.00
CA GLU A 86 -12.41 22.31 12.91
C GLU A 86 -12.61 20.96 12.20
N PHE A 87 -13.33 20.01 12.82
CA PHE A 87 -13.58 18.68 12.26
C PHE A 87 -15.02 18.47 11.79
N GLN A 88 -15.90 19.48 11.92
CA GLN A 88 -17.28 19.39 11.44
C GLN A 88 -17.33 19.26 9.91
N GLY A 89 -18.20 18.40 9.39
CA GLY A 89 -18.30 18.17 7.94
C GLY A 89 -17.16 17.31 7.37
N SER A 90 -16.53 16.46 8.19
CA SER A 90 -15.39 15.61 7.80
C SER A 90 -15.79 14.24 7.24
N GLU A 91 -17.08 13.95 7.11
CA GLU A 91 -17.65 12.62 6.79
C GLU A 91 -17.14 12.08 5.45
N ALA A 92 -17.06 12.93 4.43
CA ALA A 92 -16.52 12.56 3.12
C ALA A 92 -15.03 12.21 3.20
N THR A 93 -14.28 12.90 4.06
CA THR A 93 -12.84 12.64 4.27
C THR A 93 -12.63 11.34 5.05
N VAL A 94 -13.40 11.11 6.11
CA VAL A 94 -13.41 9.86 6.89
C VAL A 94 -13.71 8.68 5.98
N THR A 95 -14.76 8.77 5.16
CA THR A 95 -15.16 7.73 4.20
C THR A 95 -14.05 7.47 3.19
N PHE A 96 -13.45 8.51 2.62
CA PHE A 96 -12.33 8.38 1.69
C PHE A 96 -11.14 7.64 2.32
N ILE A 97 -10.75 8.04 3.54
CA ILE A 97 -9.63 7.42 4.25
C ILE A 97 -9.91 5.94 4.53
N ARG A 98 -11.11 5.61 5.04
CA ARG A 98 -11.51 4.21 5.32
C ARG A 98 -11.51 3.36 4.05
N ASN A 99 -12.08 3.86 2.96
CA ASN A 99 -12.12 3.17 1.67
C ASN A 99 -10.71 2.83 1.16
N PHE A 100 -9.80 3.80 1.15
CA PHE A 100 -8.42 3.55 0.71
C PHE A 100 -7.62 2.69 1.68
N ASN A 101 -7.86 2.79 2.99
CA ASN A 101 -7.22 1.91 3.98
C ASN A 101 -7.61 0.45 3.73
N GLN A 102 -8.91 0.16 3.68
CA GLN A 102 -9.43 -1.20 3.53
C GLN A 102 -9.05 -1.81 2.18
N LEU A 103 -9.13 -1.03 1.10
CA LEU A 103 -8.66 -1.46 -0.22
C LEU A 103 -7.16 -1.77 -0.21
N PHE A 104 -6.35 -0.94 0.44
CA PHE A 104 -4.91 -1.19 0.54
C PHE A 104 -4.60 -2.43 1.39
N ASP A 105 -5.34 -2.67 2.47
CA ASP A 105 -5.21 -3.86 3.30
C ASP A 105 -5.54 -5.15 2.51
N ILE A 106 -6.64 -5.16 1.73
CA ILE A 106 -7.00 -6.30 0.87
C ILE A 106 -5.91 -6.57 -0.16
N LEU A 107 -5.36 -5.52 -0.79
CA LEU A 107 -4.32 -5.63 -1.82
C LEU A 107 -2.90 -5.83 -1.25
N ASN A 108 -2.75 -5.98 0.07
CA ASN A 108 -1.46 -6.13 0.74
C ASN A 108 -1.52 -7.19 1.88
N SER A 109 -2.28 -8.27 1.68
CA SER A 109 -2.36 -9.39 2.62
C SER A 109 -1.08 -10.21 2.61
N ARG A 110 -0.48 -10.41 3.80
CA ARG A 110 0.85 -11.03 4.00
C ARG A 110 0.83 -12.30 4.83
N ASN A 111 -0.11 -12.38 5.77
CA ASN A 111 -0.14 -13.43 6.80
C ASN A 111 -1.37 -14.32 6.57
N PRO A 112 -1.20 -15.64 6.39
CA PRO A 112 -2.30 -16.61 6.31
C PRO A 112 -3.30 -16.53 7.47
N LEU A 113 -2.87 -16.08 8.65
CA LEU A 113 -3.68 -16.00 9.87
C LEU A 113 -4.25 -14.60 10.13
N ALA A 114 -4.03 -13.64 9.23
CA ALA A 114 -4.59 -12.31 9.37
C ALA A 114 -6.12 -12.33 9.31
N LYS A 115 -6.75 -11.35 9.97
CA LYS A 115 -8.21 -11.21 10.05
C LYS A 115 -8.69 -9.93 9.36
N GLY A 116 -10.00 -9.86 9.10
CA GLY A 116 -10.64 -8.72 8.45
C GLY A 116 -10.07 -8.46 7.05
N TYR A 117 -9.93 -7.18 6.68
CA TYR A 117 -9.43 -6.79 5.37
C TYR A 117 -7.96 -7.14 5.10
N LYS A 118 -7.20 -7.58 6.12
CA LYS A 118 -5.82 -8.07 5.95
C LYS A 118 -5.76 -9.59 5.74
N ALA A 119 -6.88 -10.29 5.92
CA ALA A 119 -6.95 -11.73 5.73
C ALA A 119 -6.60 -12.10 4.28
N PRO A 120 -6.08 -13.32 4.05
CA PRO A 120 -5.91 -13.82 2.69
C PRO A 120 -7.26 -13.85 1.96
N MET A 121 -7.25 -13.57 0.65
CA MET A 121 -8.46 -13.69 -0.16
C MET A 121 -8.79 -15.17 -0.36
N SER A 122 -9.93 -15.62 0.16
CA SER A 122 -10.37 -17.03 0.12
C SER A 122 -11.88 -17.11 -0.13
N LEU A 123 -12.40 -18.30 -0.41
CA LEU A 123 -13.84 -18.49 -0.59
C LEU A 123 -14.63 -18.13 0.69
N THR A 124 -14.08 -18.40 1.88
CA THR A 124 -14.78 -18.20 3.16
C THR A 124 -15.05 -16.73 3.48
N ASN A 125 -14.27 -15.81 2.93
CA ASN A 125 -14.44 -14.37 3.16
C ASN A 125 -14.84 -13.59 1.90
N LYS A 126 -15.17 -14.28 0.80
CA LYS A 126 -15.59 -13.66 -0.47
C LYS A 126 -16.78 -12.73 -0.30
N THR A 127 -17.76 -13.13 0.50
CA THR A 127 -18.95 -12.33 0.81
C THR A 127 -18.63 -11.00 1.51
N THR A 128 -17.44 -10.85 2.09
CA THR A 128 -17.01 -9.59 2.72
C THR A 128 -16.22 -8.71 1.76
N TRP A 129 -15.21 -9.25 1.08
CA TRP A 129 -14.33 -8.43 0.24
C TRP A 129 -14.94 -8.13 -1.13
N ASP A 130 -15.74 -9.03 -1.72
CA ASP A 130 -16.23 -8.84 -3.09
C ASP A 130 -17.24 -7.68 -3.25
N PRO A 131 -18.23 -7.54 -2.34
CA PRO A 131 -19.12 -6.37 -2.35
C PRO A 131 -18.33 -5.08 -2.08
N PHE A 132 -17.43 -5.09 -1.09
CA PHE A 132 -16.59 -3.93 -0.78
C PHE A 132 -15.73 -3.51 -1.98
N LEU A 133 -15.08 -4.44 -2.68
CA LEU A 133 -14.28 -4.14 -3.86
C LEU A 133 -15.13 -3.55 -5.00
N THR A 134 -16.38 -3.98 -5.13
CA THR A 134 -17.33 -3.44 -6.10
C THR A 134 -17.75 -2.01 -5.72
N ASP A 135 -18.10 -1.78 -4.46
CA ASP A 135 -18.49 -0.46 -3.96
C ASP A 135 -17.36 0.57 -4.04
N VAL A 136 -16.14 0.16 -3.67
CA VAL A 136 -14.97 1.04 -3.71
C VAL A 136 -14.53 1.31 -5.14
N TYR A 137 -14.73 0.37 -6.06
CA TYR A 137 -14.48 0.58 -7.50
C TYR A 137 -15.38 1.70 -8.04
N GLU A 138 -16.69 1.64 -7.78
CA GLU A 138 -17.63 2.68 -8.16
C GLU A 138 -17.36 4.02 -7.45
N TYR A 139 -16.98 3.96 -6.17
CA TYR A 139 -16.54 5.14 -5.42
C TYR A 139 -15.35 5.83 -6.08
N ILE A 140 -14.28 5.08 -6.41
CA ILE A 140 -13.08 5.64 -7.04
C ILE A 140 -13.38 6.17 -8.45
N LEU A 141 -14.25 5.51 -9.22
CA LEU A 141 -14.71 6.00 -10.52
C LEU A 141 -15.40 7.36 -10.42
N GLY A 142 -16.20 7.57 -9.36
CA GLY A 142 -16.95 8.80 -9.13
C GLY A 142 -16.15 9.96 -8.52
N LEU A 143 -14.91 9.74 -8.08
CA LEU A 143 -14.05 10.78 -7.52
C LEU A 143 -13.76 11.87 -8.56
N LYS A 144 -13.87 13.14 -8.14
CA LYS A 144 -13.65 14.32 -8.98
C LYS A 144 -12.65 15.28 -8.35
N ASN A 145 -12.05 16.13 -9.17
CA ASN A 145 -11.39 17.34 -8.70
C ASN A 145 -12.43 18.45 -8.43
N THR A 146 -11.97 19.60 -7.93
CA THR A 146 -12.82 20.76 -7.65
C THR A 146 -13.46 21.38 -8.90
N SER A 147 -12.92 21.12 -10.09
CA SER A 147 -13.51 21.52 -11.38
C SER A 147 -14.57 20.54 -11.90
N GLY A 148 -14.90 19.49 -11.14
CA GLY A 148 -15.87 18.45 -11.53
C GLY A 148 -15.32 17.39 -12.50
N GLN A 149 -14.03 17.46 -12.86
CA GLN A 149 -13.38 16.45 -13.71
C GLN A 149 -13.11 15.18 -12.92
N LEU A 150 -13.50 14.02 -13.46
CA LEU A 150 -13.22 12.71 -12.87
C LEU A 150 -11.71 12.49 -12.70
N MET A 151 -11.29 11.98 -11.54
CA MET A 151 -9.90 11.77 -11.19
C MET A 151 -9.17 10.85 -12.17
N CYS A 152 -9.88 9.85 -12.72
CA CYS A 152 -9.38 8.93 -13.74
C CYS A 152 -9.05 9.60 -15.09
N LYS A 153 -9.54 10.83 -15.33
CA LYS A 153 -9.28 11.62 -16.55
C LYS A 153 -8.27 12.75 -16.34
N THR A 154 -7.83 12.99 -15.10
CA THR A 154 -6.86 14.06 -14.79
C THR A 154 -5.42 13.68 -15.13
N LYS A 155 -4.50 14.65 -15.08
CA LYS A 155 -3.05 14.40 -15.14
C LYS A 155 -2.52 13.56 -13.96
N ARG A 156 -3.24 13.49 -12.83
CA ARG A 156 -2.88 12.71 -11.62
C ARG A 156 -3.57 11.35 -11.55
N LYS A 157 -4.13 10.86 -12.67
CA LYS A 157 -4.94 9.64 -12.74
C LYS A 157 -4.24 8.34 -12.31
N THR A 158 -2.92 8.25 -12.42
CA THR A 158 -2.16 6.98 -12.28
C THR A 158 -2.44 6.23 -10.99
N GLY A 159 -2.54 6.94 -9.85
CA GLY A 159 -2.85 6.31 -8.57
C GLY A 159 -4.24 5.66 -8.55
N PHE A 160 -5.24 6.38 -9.05
CA PHE A 160 -6.64 5.97 -9.07
C PHE A 160 -6.90 4.86 -10.09
N VAL A 161 -6.42 5.04 -11.32
CA VAL A 161 -6.53 4.03 -12.40
C VAL A 161 -5.80 2.74 -12.00
N GLY A 162 -4.64 2.85 -11.35
CA GLY A 162 -3.93 1.69 -10.83
C GLY A 162 -4.78 0.87 -9.85
N PHE A 163 -5.49 1.53 -8.91
CA PHE A 163 -6.38 0.84 -7.99
C PHE A 163 -7.58 0.21 -8.71
N LEU A 164 -8.21 0.91 -9.67
CA LEU A 164 -9.31 0.36 -10.47
C LEU A 164 -8.88 -0.89 -11.26
N ALA A 165 -7.70 -0.85 -11.88
CA ALA A 165 -7.11 -1.99 -12.58
C ALA A 165 -6.81 -3.12 -11.60
N SER A 166 -6.22 -2.82 -10.44
CA SER A 166 -5.90 -3.82 -9.42
C SER A 166 -7.14 -4.53 -8.90
N ILE A 167 -8.25 -3.82 -8.70
CA ILE A 167 -9.53 -4.43 -8.28
C ILE A 167 -9.99 -5.45 -9.32
N LYS A 168 -10.05 -5.06 -10.60
CA LYS A 168 -10.48 -5.94 -11.69
C LYS A 168 -9.56 -7.16 -11.83
N SER A 169 -8.24 -6.92 -11.89
CA SER A 169 -7.25 -7.99 -12.03
C SER A 169 -7.30 -8.95 -10.84
N MET A 170 -7.42 -8.45 -9.61
CA MET A 170 -7.49 -9.32 -8.44
C MET A 170 -8.77 -10.16 -8.37
N LYS A 171 -9.93 -9.60 -8.77
CA LYS A 171 -11.17 -10.38 -8.87
C LYS A 171 -11.04 -11.51 -9.90
N GLN A 172 -10.49 -11.21 -11.08
CA GLN A 172 -10.27 -12.22 -12.12
C GLN A 172 -9.27 -13.28 -11.69
N MET A 173 -8.13 -12.88 -11.12
CA MET A 173 -7.13 -13.81 -10.60
C MET A 173 -7.70 -14.68 -9.49
N PHE A 174 -8.54 -14.14 -8.62
CA PHE A 174 -9.22 -14.93 -7.59
C PHE A 174 -10.13 -15.99 -8.22
N HIS A 175 -10.92 -15.60 -9.22
CA HIS A 175 -11.76 -16.53 -9.95
C HIS A 175 -10.92 -17.69 -10.53
N ASP A 176 -9.86 -17.36 -11.26
CA ASP A 176 -9.07 -18.35 -11.98
C ASP A 176 -8.25 -19.25 -11.04
N LEU A 177 -7.67 -18.67 -9.98
CA LEU A 177 -6.70 -19.37 -9.12
C LEU A 177 -7.31 -20.00 -7.86
N VAL A 178 -8.52 -19.60 -7.44
CA VAL A 178 -9.13 -20.06 -6.18
C VAL A 178 -10.56 -20.58 -6.35
N GLU A 179 -11.37 -19.97 -7.21
CA GLU A 179 -12.81 -20.30 -7.31
C GLU A 179 -13.13 -21.33 -8.39
N SER A 180 -12.35 -21.38 -9.47
CA SER A 180 -12.59 -22.30 -10.59
C SER A 180 -12.51 -23.76 -10.16
N GLU A 181 -13.20 -24.65 -10.89
CA GLU A 181 -13.24 -26.10 -10.59
C GLU A 181 -11.85 -26.75 -10.53
N HIS A 182 -10.90 -26.20 -11.30
CA HIS A 182 -9.51 -26.67 -11.36
C HIS A 182 -8.52 -25.68 -10.71
N ALA A 183 -9.02 -24.82 -9.82
CA ALA A 183 -8.22 -23.82 -9.13
C ALA A 183 -7.09 -24.46 -8.30
N PRO A 184 -5.82 -24.03 -8.49
CA PRO A 184 -4.68 -24.62 -7.78
C PRO A 184 -4.50 -24.09 -6.34
N LEU A 185 -5.16 -22.99 -5.95
CA LEU A 185 -4.92 -22.31 -4.68
C LEU A 185 -6.14 -22.33 -3.76
N LYS A 186 -5.91 -22.46 -2.45
CA LYS A 186 -6.96 -22.31 -1.41
C LYS A 186 -7.28 -20.86 -1.09
N TYR A 187 -6.30 -19.97 -1.28
CA TYR A 187 -6.39 -18.54 -1.02
C TYR A 187 -5.24 -17.80 -1.73
N ILE A 188 -5.35 -16.48 -1.81
CA ILE A 188 -4.31 -15.59 -2.34
C ILE A 188 -3.82 -14.65 -1.24
N LEU A 189 -2.50 -14.63 -1.05
CA LEU A 189 -1.78 -13.56 -0.35
C LEU A 189 -1.43 -12.47 -1.35
N THR A 190 -2.27 -11.44 -1.42
CA THR A 190 -2.18 -10.37 -2.43
C THR A 190 -0.86 -9.61 -2.40
N TYR A 191 -0.16 -9.59 -1.27
CA TYR A 191 1.20 -9.03 -1.19
C TYR A 191 2.19 -9.70 -2.15
N LYS A 192 2.03 -11.01 -2.43
CA LYS A 192 2.90 -11.74 -3.36
C LYS A 192 2.81 -11.23 -4.80
N MET A 193 1.77 -10.46 -5.11
CA MET A 193 1.54 -9.84 -6.43
C MET A 193 2.12 -8.43 -6.49
N SER A 194 2.72 -7.93 -5.41
CA SER A 194 3.33 -6.61 -5.36
C SER A 194 4.79 -6.64 -5.82
N GLN A 195 5.28 -5.49 -6.30
CA GLN A 195 6.68 -5.31 -6.66
C GLN A 195 7.61 -5.15 -5.44
N ASP A 196 7.09 -5.19 -4.21
CA ASP A 196 7.89 -4.97 -2.99
C ASP A 196 9.04 -5.98 -2.88
N HIS A 197 8.87 -7.21 -3.39
CA HIS A 197 9.92 -8.21 -3.46
C HIS A 197 11.11 -7.75 -4.33
N LEU A 198 10.84 -7.06 -5.44
CA LEU A 198 11.89 -6.49 -6.29
C LEU A 198 12.54 -5.27 -5.62
N GLU A 199 11.77 -4.43 -4.92
CA GLU A 199 12.31 -3.29 -4.17
C GLU A 199 13.24 -3.75 -3.03
N LEU A 200 12.87 -4.81 -2.31
CA LEU A 200 13.70 -5.47 -1.31
C LEU A 200 15.00 -6.02 -1.92
N PHE A 201 14.91 -6.66 -3.08
CA PHE A 201 16.07 -7.16 -3.80
C PHE A 201 17.04 -6.04 -4.21
N PHE A 202 16.51 -4.93 -4.76
CA PHE A 202 17.35 -3.76 -5.05
C PHE A 202 17.94 -3.13 -3.77
N GLY A 203 17.24 -3.21 -2.63
CA GLY A 203 17.79 -2.86 -1.33
C GLY A 203 19.02 -3.70 -0.97
N ALA A 204 18.93 -5.02 -1.14
CA ALA A 204 20.04 -5.94 -0.88
C ALA A 204 21.24 -5.67 -1.82
N ILE A 205 20.99 -5.35 -3.09
CA ILE A 205 22.05 -4.96 -4.04
C ILE A 205 22.77 -3.70 -3.56
N ARG A 206 22.04 -2.65 -3.18
CA ARG A 206 22.66 -1.41 -2.66
C ARG A 206 23.45 -1.67 -1.38
N ALA A 207 22.93 -2.51 -0.48
CA ALA A 207 23.63 -2.87 0.76
C ALA A 207 24.98 -3.56 0.52
N CYS A 208 25.16 -4.26 -0.60
CA CYS A 208 26.45 -4.86 -0.96
C CYS A 208 27.54 -3.80 -1.22
N GLY A 209 27.17 -2.57 -1.57
CA GLY A 209 28.09 -1.46 -1.81
C GLY A 209 28.50 -0.68 -0.55
N GLY A 210 28.03 -1.07 0.63
CA GLY A 210 28.28 -0.33 1.88
C GLY A 210 27.74 1.09 1.81
N PHE A 211 28.62 2.09 1.84
CA PHE A 211 28.26 3.50 1.72
C PHE A 211 27.92 3.93 0.29
N ASN A 212 28.18 3.09 -0.72
CA ASN A 212 27.81 3.38 -2.11
C ASN A 212 26.37 2.92 -2.44
N ASN A 213 25.42 3.85 -2.33
CA ASN A 213 24.01 3.60 -2.64
C ASN A 213 23.67 3.65 -4.15
N ASN A 214 24.61 4.03 -5.02
CA ASN A 214 24.43 4.16 -6.46
C ASN A 214 25.50 3.34 -7.20
N PRO A 215 25.36 2.00 -7.24
CA PRO A 215 26.35 1.14 -7.88
C PRO A 215 26.42 1.41 -9.40
N THR A 216 27.62 1.29 -9.98
CA THR A 216 27.80 1.21 -11.43
C THR A 216 27.22 -0.10 -11.97
N THR A 217 27.03 -0.21 -13.28
CA THR A 217 26.55 -1.46 -13.91
C THR A 217 27.42 -2.66 -13.55
N GLN A 218 28.75 -2.49 -13.53
CA GLN A 218 29.67 -3.58 -13.13
C GLN A 218 29.48 -3.99 -11.67
N GLN A 219 29.34 -3.01 -10.76
CA GLN A 219 29.08 -3.27 -9.34
C GLN A 219 27.73 -3.95 -9.13
N PHE A 220 26.69 -3.52 -9.86
CA PHE A 220 25.39 -4.17 -9.88
C PHE A 220 25.51 -5.63 -10.32
N THR A 221 26.18 -5.91 -11.45
CA THR A 221 26.37 -7.28 -11.95
C THR A 221 27.11 -8.16 -10.94
N ALA A 222 28.16 -7.63 -10.30
CA ALA A 222 28.89 -8.36 -9.27
C ALA A 222 28.02 -8.66 -8.03
N ALA A 223 27.28 -7.67 -7.54
CA ALA A 223 26.37 -7.83 -6.40
C ALA A 223 25.22 -8.81 -6.72
N TYR A 224 24.66 -8.72 -7.93
CA TYR A 224 23.62 -9.62 -8.43
C TYR A 224 24.12 -11.08 -8.45
N LYS A 225 25.28 -11.34 -9.07
CA LYS A 225 25.91 -12.68 -9.08
C LYS A 225 26.15 -13.19 -7.66
N ARG A 226 26.67 -12.34 -6.77
CA ARG A 226 26.93 -12.70 -5.36
C ARG A 226 25.64 -13.08 -4.63
N LEU A 227 24.56 -12.33 -4.80
CA LEU A 227 23.28 -12.61 -4.15
C LEU A 227 22.65 -13.91 -4.64
N LEU A 228 22.73 -14.19 -5.95
CA LEU A 228 22.27 -15.45 -6.53
C LEU A 228 23.06 -16.66 -6.01
N LEU A 229 24.38 -16.53 -5.91
CA LEU A 229 25.24 -17.57 -5.36
C LEU A 229 24.94 -17.81 -3.88
N ARG A 230 24.84 -16.74 -3.10
CA ARG A 230 24.59 -16.82 -1.66
C ARG A 230 23.22 -17.43 -1.33
N SER A 231 22.18 -17.20 -2.14
CA SER A 231 20.87 -17.81 -1.90
C SER A 231 20.87 -19.34 -2.09
N HIS A 232 21.88 -19.90 -2.77
CA HIS A 232 22.04 -21.33 -3.01
C HIS A 232 23.08 -22.00 -2.09
N ILE A 233 23.87 -21.23 -1.36
CA ILE A 233 24.90 -21.74 -0.45
C ILE A 233 24.35 -21.68 0.97
N GLU A 234 23.79 -22.80 1.45
CA GLU A 234 23.50 -22.99 2.87
C GLU A 234 24.82 -23.21 3.62
N GLY A 235 25.09 -22.39 4.63
CA GLY A 235 26.30 -22.48 5.45
C GLY A 235 26.00 -23.18 6.75
N GLU A 236 26.54 -24.39 6.95
CA GLU A 236 26.61 -25.04 8.26
C GLU A 236 27.99 -24.72 8.87
N ASN A 237 28.02 -23.97 9.97
CA ASN A 237 29.24 -23.53 10.66
C ASN A 237 30.23 -24.69 10.93
N GLY A 238 31.25 -24.91 10.09
CA GLY A 238 32.14 -26.08 10.24
C GLY A 238 33.59 -25.89 9.78
N ASN A 239 34.50 -26.56 10.49
CA ASN A 239 35.93 -26.69 10.20
C ASN A 239 36.24 -27.84 9.20
N CYS A 240 35.30 -28.23 8.33
CA CYS A 240 35.43 -29.35 7.40
C CYS A 240 35.38 -28.90 5.93
N GLU A 241 36.24 -29.51 5.12
CA GLU A 241 36.40 -29.23 3.70
C GLU A 241 35.32 -29.89 2.84
N LYS A 242 34.81 -29.11 1.86
CA LYS A 242 33.98 -29.62 0.75
C LYS A 242 34.83 -30.52 -0.14
N ARG A 243 34.52 -31.82 -0.16
CA ARG A 243 35.23 -32.78 -1.04
C ARG A 243 34.67 -32.89 -2.46
N ASP A 244 33.41 -32.53 -2.69
CA ASP A 244 32.81 -32.18 -4.00
C ASP A 244 31.36 -31.72 -3.78
N PRO A 245 31.01 -30.45 -4.09
CA PRO A 245 29.66 -30.20 -4.60
C PRO A 245 29.56 -28.93 -5.45
N ILE A 246 29.21 -29.02 -6.74
CA ILE A 246 28.80 -27.83 -7.49
C ILE A 246 27.81 -28.20 -8.61
N ASP A 247 26.59 -27.66 -8.54
CA ASP A 247 26.08 -26.97 -9.71
C ASP A 247 25.23 -25.76 -9.33
N ILE A 248 25.50 -24.63 -9.99
CA ILE A 248 25.05 -23.30 -9.56
C ILE A 248 24.01 -22.69 -10.51
N LEU A 249 23.93 -23.15 -11.77
CA LEU A 249 22.95 -22.70 -12.75
C LEU A 249 22.83 -23.72 -13.89
N SER A 250 21.70 -24.41 -14.02
CA SER A 250 21.31 -25.02 -15.30
C SER A 250 20.56 -23.99 -16.13
N ALA A 251 21.27 -23.20 -16.93
CA ALA A 251 20.63 -22.42 -17.98
C ALA A 251 20.07 -23.39 -19.03
N ILE A 252 18.79 -23.75 -18.93
CA ILE A 252 18.08 -24.39 -20.03
C ILE A 252 17.81 -23.27 -21.05
N HIS A 253 18.68 -23.16 -22.04
CA HIS A 253 18.33 -22.49 -23.28
C HIS A 253 17.32 -23.38 -24.03
N GLN A 254 16.10 -22.86 -24.23
CA GLN A 254 15.25 -23.21 -25.37
C GLN A 254 15.24 -22.02 -26.33
#